data_AF-A0A4Q1RWS2-F1
#
_entry.id   AF-A0A4Q1RWS2-F1
#
_cell.length_a   1.000
_cell.length_b   1.000
_cell.length_c   1.000
_cell.angle_alpha   90.00
_cell.angle_beta   90.00
_cell.angle_gamma   90.00
#
_symmetry.space_group_name_H-M   'P 1'
#
loop_
_entity.id
_entity.type
_entity.pdbx_description
1 polymer ?
#
loop_
_entity_poly.entity_id
_entity_poly.type
_entity_poly.pdbx_seq_one_letter_code
_entity_poly.pdbx_strand_id
1 'polypeptide(L)'
;MDNWRITNAMENATGNWVYYICTAVASFANLHFSRHVDNPAEDHMATNDGAFYYYGVTGTFNQAAQHADQSVRQMLIDAWNDYFTT
;
A
#
# COMPACT_ATOMS: atom_id res chain seq x y z
N MET A 1 -15.67 0.50 -1.49
CA MET A 1 -14.43 -0.22 -1.82
C MET A 1 -14.40 -0.61 -3.31
N ASP A 2 -14.99 0.18 -4.21
CA ASP A 2 -15.17 -0.25 -5.61
C ASP A 2 -13.89 -0.11 -6.44
N ASN A 3 -12.99 0.77 -6.00
CA ASN A 3 -11.74 1.08 -6.67
C ASN A 3 -10.67 0.00 -6.45
N TRP A 4 -10.74 -0.74 -5.34
CA TRP A 4 -9.68 -1.64 -4.89
C TRP A 4 -10.10 -3.10 -4.98
N ARG A 5 -9.31 -3.89 -5.73
CA ARG A 5 -9.57 -5.31 -5.98
C ARG A 5 -8.52 -6.14 -5.27
N ILE A 6 -8.98 -7.17 -4.55
CA ILE A 6 -8.08 -8.19 -4.01
C ILE A 6 -7.35 -8.90 -5.16
N THR A 7 -6.07 -9.14 -5.00
CA THR A 7 -5.26 -9.94 -5.93
C THR A 7 -5.20 -11.39 -5.47
N ASN A 8 -4.78 -12.28 -6.37
CA ASN A 8 -4.48 -13.68 -6.00
C ASN A 8 -3.08 -13.84 -5.38
N ALA A 9 -2.35 -12.74 -5.15
CA ALA A 9 -1.03 -12.77 -4.53
C ALA A 9 -1.17 -12.81 -3.01
N MET A 10 -0.47 -13.75 -2.40
CA MET A 10 -0.32 -13.92 -0.96
C MET A 10 1.16 -14.08 -0.65
N GLU A 11 1.59 -13.56 0.48
CA GLU A 11 2.94 -13.69 1.01
C GLU A 11 2.84 -14.24 2.41
N ASN A 12 3.69 -15.22 2.75
CA ASN A 12 3.65 -15.97 4.01
C ASN A 12 5.02 -16.02 4.72
N ALA A 13 6.08 -15.47 4.13
CA ALA A 13 7.43 -15.51 4.70
C ALA A 13 7.68 -14.39 5.71
N THR A 14 7.01 -13.24 5.57
CA THR A 14 7.11 -12.11 6.51
C THR A 14 5.85 -11.87 7.35
N GLY A 15 4.77 -12.59 7.07
CA GLY A 15 3.47 -12.57 7.74
C GLY A 15 2.44 -13.19 6.80
N ASN A 16 1.20 -13.41 7.21
CA ASN A 16 0.14 -13.79 6.26
C ASN A 16 -0.44 -12.50 5.65
N TRP A 17 -0.16 -12.25 4.37
CA TRP A 17 -0.56 -11.01 3.69
C TRP A 17 -1.50 -11.25 2.53
N VAL A 18 -2.39 -10.28 2.31
CA VAL A 18 -3.27 -10.19 1.16
C VAL A 18 -3.09 -8.83 0.51
N TYR A 19 -2.94 -8.81 -0.81
CA TYR A 19 -2.70 -7.57 -1.55
C TYR A 19 -3.93 -7.11 -2.33
N TYR A 20 -4.17 -5.80 -2.32
CA TYR A 20 -5.18 -5.13 -3.13
C TYR A 20 -4.52 -4.17 -4.11
N ILE A 21 -5.08 -4.04 -5.31
CA ILE A 21 -4.65 -3.07 -6.32
C ILE A 21 -5.78 -2.12 -6.67
N CYS A 22 -5.46 -0.86 -6.96
CA CYS A 22 -6.43 0.10 -7.43
C CYS A 22 -6.65 -0.09 -8.94
N THR A 23 -7.91 -0.28 -9.35
CA THR A 23 -8.29 -0.43 -10.76
C THR A 23 -8.97 0.81 -11.34
N ALA A 24 -9.31 1.81 -10.51
CA ALA A 24 -10.07 2.98 -10.93
C ALA A 24 -9.21 4.24 -11.11
N VAL A 25 -8.07 4.34 -10.41
CA VAL A 25 -7.23 5.54 -10.39
C VAL A 25 -5.87 5.22 -11.02
N ALA A 26 -5.63 5.77 -12.22
CA ALA A 26 -4.43 5.45 -13.01
C ALA A 26 -3.11 5.83 -12.32
N SER A 27 -3.10 6.89 -11.50
CA SER A 27 -1.91 7.28 -10.72
C SER A 27 -1.52 6.24 -9.67
N PHE A 28 -2.43 5.35 -9.26
CA PHE A 28 -2.16 4.29 -8.28
C PHE A 28 -1.78 2.95 -8.93
N ALA A 29 -1.61 2.91 -10.26
CA ALA A 29 -1.35 1.65 -10.98
C ALA A 29 -0.10 0.89 -10.50
N ASN A 30 0.90 1.60 -9.96
CA ASN A 30 2.13 1.02 -9.43
C ASN A 30 2.12 0.85 -7.90
N LEU A 31 0.95 0.91 -7.28
CA LEU A 31 0.78 0.71 -5.84
C LEU A 31 0.00 -0.57 -5.54
N HIS A 32 0.24 -1.11 -4.35
CA HIS A 32 -0.64 -2.09 -3.75
C HIS A 32 -0.87 -1.75 -2.28
N PHE A 33 -2.04 -2.12 -1.77
CA PHE A 33 -2.33 -2.12 -0.37
C PHE A 33 -2.08 -3.51 0.21
N SER A 34 -1.16 -3.61 1.15
CA SER A 34 -0.82 -4.82 1.90
C SER A 34 -1.66 -4.88 3.16
N ARG A 35 -2.56 -5.87 3.23
CA ARG A 35 -3.30 -6.17 4.45
C ARG A 35 -2.70 -7.38 5.14
N HIS A 36 -2.29 -7.22 6.40
CA HIS A 36 -1.87 -8.32 7.23
C HIS A 36 -3.11 -9.04 7.77
N VAL A 37 -3.22 -10.34 7.54
CA VAL A 37 -4.36 -11.16 7.97
C VAL A 37 -4.46 -11.23 9.49
N ASP A 38 -3.32 -11.44 10.16
CA ASP A 38 -3.28 -11.60 11.62
C ASP A 38 -3.08 -10.30 12.41
N ASN A 39 -2.46 -9.26 11.83
CA ASN A 39 -2.12 -8.02 12.54
C ASN A 39 -2.42 -6.75 11.71
N PRO A 40 -3.67 -6.24 11.74
CA PRO A 40 -4.05 -5.06 10.97
C PRO A 40 -3.23 -3.80 11.26
N ALA A 41 -2.52 -3.73 12.39
CA ALA A 41 -1.64 -2.60 12.70
C ALA A 41 -0.43 -2.49 11.76
N GLU A 42 -0.15 -3.54 10.98
CA GLU A 42 0.95 -3.57 9.99
C GLU A 42 0.47 -3.32 8.56
N ASP A 43 -0.82 -3.03 8.36
CA ASP A 43 -1.36 -2.67 7.05
C ASP A 43 -0.62 -1.45 6.49
N HIS A 44 -0.25 -1.51 5.21
CA HIS A 44 0.51 -0.46 4.55
C HIS A 44 0.24 -0.38 3.05
N MET A 45 0.33 0.85 2.51
CA MET A 45 0.43 1.09 1.08
C MET A 45 1.89 0.97 0.65
N ALA A 46 2.14 0.31 -0.47
CA ALA A 46 3.48 0.01 -0.95
C ALA A 46 3.63 0.23 -2.47
N THR A 47 4.84 0.57 -2.90
CA THR A 47 5.21 0.61 -4.32
C THR A 47 5.52 -0.79 -4.88
N ASN A 48 5.13 -1.03 -6.13
CA ASN A 48 5.40 -2.26 -6.90
C ASN A 48 6.67 -2.20 -7.76
N ASP A 49 7.55 -1.23 -7.50
CA ASP A 49 8.77 -0.96 -8.27
C ASP A 49 10.03 -1.64 -7.70
N GLY A 50 9.88 -2.47 -6.67
CA GLY A 50 11.00 -3.11 -5.98
C GLY A 50 11.78 -2.17 -5.05
N ALA A 51 11.35 -0.91 -4.88
CA ALA A 51 11.92 0.02 -3.91
C ALA A 51 11.33 -0.15 -2.50
N PHE A 52 10.19 -0.85 -2.38
CA PHE A 52 9.54 -1.21 -1.12
C PHE A 52 9.28 0.02 -0.23
N TYR A 53 8.79 1.11 -0.82
CA TYR A 53 8.42 2.32 -0.08
C TYR A 53 7.05 2.15 0.55
N TYR A 54 6.96 2.33 1.87
CA TYR A 54 5.73 2.05 2.62
C TYR A 54 5.16 3.26 3.34
N TYR A 55 3.84 3.37 3.38
CA TYR A 55 3.07 4.25 4.25
C TYR A 55 1.97 3.44 4.95
N GLY A 56 2.01 3.35 6.28
CA GLY A 56 1.17 2.43 7.06
C GLY A 56 0.17 3.08 8.01
N VAL A 57 -0.57 2.23 8.74
CA VAL A 57 -1.61 2.61 9.73
C VAL A 57 -1.16 3.69 10.70
N THR A 58 0.10 3.66 11.11
CA THR A 58 0.69 4.63 12.04
C THR A 58 0.85 6.04 11.46
N GLY A 59 0.51 6.25 10.18
CA GLY A 59 0.72 7.51 9.47
C GLY A 59 2.20 7.81 9.24
N THR A 60 3.05 6.77 9.21
CA THR A 60 4.50 6.90 9.08
C THR A 60 5.03 6.18 7.85
N PHE A 61 6.14 6.71 7.33
CA PHE A 61 6.93 6.08 6.28
C PHE A 61 7.98 5.13 6.86
N ASN A 62 8.23 4.01 6.18
CA ASN A 62 9.42 3.21 6.47
C ASN A 62 10.71 3.99 6.14
N GLN A 63 11.85 3.53 6.65
CA GLN A 63 13.12 4.25 6.51
C GLN A 63 13.47 4.55 5.04
N ALA A 64 13.19 3.62 4.12
CA ALA A 64 13.43 3.81 2.70
C ALA A 64 12.53 4.92 2.12
N ALA A 65 11.23 4.90 2.41
CA ALA A 65 10.27 5.89 1.89
C ALA A 65 10.48 7.30 2.45
N GLN A 66 11.11 7.46 3.62
CA GLN A 66 11.44 8.78 4.17
C GLN A 66 12.34 9.60 3.24
N HIS A 67 13.15 8.92 2.41
CA HIS A 67 14.04 9.54 1.43
C HIS A 67 13.50 9.49 -0.01
N ALA A 68 12.32 8.90 -0.23
CA ALA A 68 11.68 8.90 -1.54
C ALA A 68 11.24 10.31 -1.95
N ASP A 69 11.14 10.52 -3.25
CA ASP A 69 10.64 11.77 -3.82
C ASP A 69 9.29 12.17 -3.19
N GLN A 70 9.09 13.47 -3.00
CA GLN A 70 7.87 13.98 -2.38
C GLN A 70 6.60 13.53 -3.11
N SER A 71 6.66 13.42 -4.44
CA SER A 71 5.55 12.90 -5.26
C SER A 71 5.20 11.45 -4.90
N VAL A 72 6.19 10.59 -4.68
CA VAL A 72 5.97 9.19 -4.30
C VAL A 72 5.35 9.10 -2.90
N ARG A 73 5.90 9.86 -1.94
CA ARG A 73 5.35 9.93 -0.59
C ARG A 73 3.91 10.42 -0.57
N GLN A 74 3.59 11.46 -1.35
CA GLN A 74 2.23 11.98 -1.45
C GLN A 74 1.29 10.96 -2.11
N MET A 75 1.73 10.28 -3.17
CA MET A 75 0.95 9.26 -3.85
C MET A 75 0.57 8.09 -2.92
N LEU A 76 1.48 7.68 -2.02
CA LEU A 76 1.20 6.66 -1.01
C LEU A 76 0.15 7.10 0.02
N ILE A 77 0.21 8.36 0.48
CA ILE A 77 -0.79 8.96 1.38
C ILE A 77 -2.15 9.05 0.69
N ASP A 78 -2.18 9.51 -0.56
CA ASP A 78 -3.41 9.70 -1.32
C ASP A 78 -4.09 8.36 -1.58
N ALA A 79 -3.32 7.34 -1.98
CA ALA A 79 -3.84 5.99 -2.18
C ALA A 79 -4.36 5.37 -0.87
N TRP A 80 -3.68 5.61 0.26
CA TRP A 80 -4.16 5.18 1.58
C TRP A 80 -5.53 5.79 1.88
N ASN A 81 -5.66 7.11 1.72
CA ASN A 81 -6.92 7.79 1.95
C ASN A 81 -8.02 7.34 0.99
N ASP A 82 -7.71 7.13 -0.29
CA ASP A 82 -8.67 6.59 -1.28
C ASP A 82 -9.19 5.21 -0.86
N TYR A 83 -8.31 4.31 -0.41
CA TYR A 83 -8.71 2.98 0.05
C TYR A 83 -9.74 3.03 1.19
N PHE A 84 -9.55 3.92 2.18
CA PHE A 84 -10.43 4.00 3.36
C PHE A 84 -11.65 4.90 3.17
N THR A 85 -11.72 5.69 2.10
CA THR A 85 -12.83 6.61 1.86
C THR A 85 -13.77 6.17 0.73
N THR A 86 -13.37 5.20 -0.10
CA THR A 86 -14.14 4.69 -1.25
C THR A 86 -14.76 3.33 -1.01
#